data_AF-A0A9X2RC55-F1
#
_entry.id   AF-A0A9X2RC55-F1
#
_cell.length_a   1.000
_cell.length_b   1.000
_cell.length_c   1.000
_cell.angle_alpha   90.00
_cell.angle_beta   90.00
_cell.angle_gamma   90.00
#
_symmetry.space_group_name_H-M   'P 1'
#
loop_
_entity.id
_entity.type
_entity.pdbx_description
1 polymer ?
#
loop_
_entity_poly.entity_id
_entity_poly.type
_entity_poly.pdbx_seq_one_letter_code
_entity_poly.pdbx_strand_id
1 'polypeptide(L)'
;MTDAKADQYYYIFDSRTHRPLVLDRATGEHYASGSDPRGPLIEHVSARRGPEVLRRFARWCARQVNPSTASAHTAAGRLWAAAQRDAPEAWQRVRHETADAALLAMSLGLPQREPQAARLLTLQACTHPEAQQAARDAAHMSERWAEFSASSASAEEAEAMRARHVDWLLDQVSTP
;
A
#
# COMPACT_ATOMS: atom_id res chain seq x y z
N MET A 1 -1.73 -13.04 -24.27
CA MET A 1 -2.39 -11.79 -23.83
C MET A 1 -1.99 -11.57 -22.39
N THR A 2 -1.14 -10.58 -22.13
CA THR A 2 -0.65 -10.23 -20.79
C THR A 2 -1.76 -9.56 -20.01
N ASP A 3 -2.48 -10.36 -19.21
CA ASP A 3 -3.51 -9.90 -18.29
C ASP A 3 -2.86 -9.31 -17.03
N ALA A 4 -2.09 -8.25 -17.22
CA ALA A 4 -1.40 -7.56 -16.13
C ALA A 4 -2.26 -6.38 -15.68
N LYS A 5 -2.97 -6.54 -14.56
CA LYS A 5 -3.77 -5.46 -13.92
C LYS A 5 -2.99 -4.15 -13.71
N ALA A 6 -1.65 -4.19 -13.72
CA ALA A 6 -0.82 -2.99 -13.64
C ALA A 6 -1.03 -1.99 -14.80
N ASP A 7 -1.41 -2.45 -16.00
CA ASP A 7 -1.67 -1.56 -17.15
C ASP A 7 -3.01 -0.82 -17.04
N GLN A 8 -3.85 -1.20 -16.07
CA GLN A 8 -5.15 -0.58 -15.79
C GLN A 8 -5.03 0.74 -15.02
N TYR A 9 -3.86 1.08 -14.48
CA TYR A 9 -3.70 2.26 -13.64
C TYR A 9 -2.68 3.27 -14.16
N TYR A 10 -2.97 4.55 -13.97
CA TYR A 10 -1.96 5.60 -13.92
C TYR A 10 -1.53 5.83 -12.48
N TYR A 11 -0.22 5.92 -12.27
CA TYR A 11 0.39 6.31 -11.00
C TYR A 11 0.92 7.74 -11.10
N ILE A 12 0.38 8.65 -10.29
CA ILE A 12 0.75 10.08 -10.28
C ILE A 12 1.24 10.46 -8.90
N PHE A 13 2.36 11.17 -8.80
CA PHE A 13 2.89 11.58 -7.50
C PHE A 13 2.27 12.90 -7.12
N ASP A 14 1.48 12.91 -6.05
CA ASP A 14 1.03 14.14 -5.44
C ASP A 14 2.13 14.67 -4.52
N SER A 15 2.79 15.74 -4.96
CA SER A 15 3.84 16.41 -4.19
C SER A 15 3.30 17.17 -2.96
N ARG A 16 2.01 17.48 -2.88
CA ARG A 16 1.43 18.16 -1.72
C ARG A 16 1.26 17.20 -0.55
N THR A 17 0.82 15.98 -0.85
CA THR A 17 0.59 14.93 0.16
C THR A 17 1.70 13.90 0.21
N HIS A 18 2.74 14.01 -0.65
CA HIS A 18 3.82 13.03 -0.84
C HIS A 18 3.29 11.60 -0.96
N ARG A 19 2.33 11.40 -1.87
CA ARG A 19 1.56 10.15 -2.01
C ARG A 19 1.47 9.74 -3.48
N PRO A 20 1.58 8.44 -3.78
CA PRO A 20 1.17 7.91 -5.08
C PRO A 20 -0.36 7.92 -5.19
N LEU A 21 -0.90 8.71 -6.11
CA LEU A 21 -2.28 8.63 -6.56
C LEU A 21 -2.41 7.50 -7.60
N VAL A 22 -3.45 6.69 -7.44
CA VAL A 22 -3.81 5.62 -8.36
C VAL A 22 -5.11 6.01 -9.05
N LEU A 23 -5.05 6.16 -10.37
CA LEU A 23 -6.21 6.46 -11.21
C LEU A 23 -6.47 5.29 -12.14
N ASP A 24 -7.74 4.91 -12.28
CA ASP A 24 -8.15 3.96 -13.31
C ASP A 24 -7.94 4.57 -14.70
N ARG A 25 -7.29 3.84 -15.60
CA ARG A 25 -6.92 4.33 -16.93
C ARG A 25 -8.12 4.47 -17.86
N ALA A 26 -9.17 3.68 -17.65
CA ALA A 26 -10.37 3.70 -18.47
C ALA A 26 -11.34 4.80 -18.02
N THR A 27 -11.51 5.00 -16.71
CA THR A 27 -12.46 5.98 -16.18
C THR A 27 -11.83 7.32 -15.79
N GLY A 28 -10.51 7.34 -15.55
CA GLY A 28 -9.81 8.52 -15.03
C GLY A 28 -10.11 8.82 -13.56
N GLU A 29 -10.94 8.00 -12.90
CA GLU A 29 -11.32 8.20 -11.51
C GLU A 29 -10.27 7.63 -10.55
N HIS A 30 -10.22 8.18 -9.33
CA HIS A 30 -9.47 7.57 -8.25
C HIS A 30 -9.92 6.13 -8.04
N TYR A 31 -8.97 5.22 -7.81
CA TYR A 31 -9.25 3.80 -7.58
C TYR A 31 -10.31 3.60 -6.48
N ALA A 32 -11.54 3.43 -6.94
CA ALA A 32 -12.69 2.95 -6.21
C ALA A 32 -13.34 1.91 -7.13
N SER A 33 -12.62 0.83 -7.43
CA SER A 33 -13.23 -0.25 -8.20
C SER A 33 -14.41 -0.78 -7.39
N GLY A 34 -15.63 -0.62 -7.91
CA GLY A 34 -16.86 -1.10 -7.24
C GLY A 34 -16.88 -2.61 -7.00
N SER A 35 -15.93 -3.37 -7.56
CA SER A 35 -15.75 -4.80 -7.31
C SER A 35 -14.65 -5.13 -6.30
N ASP A 36 -13.88 -4.16 -5.80
CA ASP A 36 -12.90 -4.41 -4.74
C ASP A 36 -13.57 -4.30 -3.35
N PRO A 37 -13.79 -5.43 -2.65
CA PRO A 37 -14.46 -5.43 -1.35
C PRO A 37 -13.65 -4.71 -0.26
N ARG A 38 -12.35 -4.45 -0.47
CA ARG A 38 -11.49 -3.80 0.53
C ARG A 38 -11.98 -2.40 0.89
N GLY A 39 -12.48 -1.62 -0.07
CA GLY A 39 -12.94 -0.24 0.17
C GLY A 39 -14.06 -0.17 1.22
N PRO A 40 -15.21 -0.82 0.96
CA PRO A 40 -16.30 -0.92 1.92
C PRO A 40 -15.91 -1.59 3.24
N LEU A 41 -15.05 -2.63 3.22
CA LEU A 41 -14.60 -3.29 4.44
C LEU A 41 -13.73 -2.37 5.31
N ILE A 42 -12.81 -1.63 4.71
CA ILE A 42 -11.97 -0.63 5.41
C ILE A 42 -12.86 0.45 6.04
N GLU A 43 -13.87 0.93 5.33
CA GLU A 43 -14.86 1.87 5.86
C GLU A 43 -15.62 1.30 7.05
N HIS A 44 -16.11 0.06 6.93
CA HIS A 44 -16.85 -0.62 7.97
C HIS A 44 -16.01 -0.87 9.23
N VAL A 45 -14.77 -1.35 9.06
CA VAL A 45 -13.82 -1.55 10.16
C VAL A 45 -13.48 -0.22 10.84
N SER A 46 -13.26 0.85 10.06
CA SER A 46 -13.05 2.20 10.61
C SER A 46 -14.19 2.62 11.53
N ALA A 47 -15.43 2.48 11.06
CA ALA A 47 -16.63 2.91 11.78
C ALA A 47 -16.87 2.09 13.06
N ARG A 48 -16.52 0.80 13.09
CA ARG A 48 -16.85 -0.09 14.22
C ARG A 48 -15.72 -0.32 15.20
N ARG A 49 -14.47 -0.32 14.73
CA ARG A 49 -13.29 -0.69 15.54
C ARG A 49 -12.29 0.47 15.66
N GLY A 50 -12.51 1.55 14.94
CA GLY A 50 -11.70 2.77 15.01
C GLY A 50 -10.42 2.74 14.18
N PRO A 51 -9.71 3.88 14.12
CA PRO A 51 -8.54 4.06 13.25
C PRO A 51 -7.35 3.16 13.61
N GLU A 52 -7.20 2.77 14.87
CA GLU A 52 -6.08 1.93 15.32
C GLU A 52 -6.05 0.55 14.67
N VAL A 53 -7.23 -0.03 14.40
CA VAL A 53 -7.31 -1.32 13.70
C VAL A 53 -6.82 -1.19 12.27
N LEU A 54 -7.15 -0.08 11.59
CA LEU A 54 -6.66 0.20 10.24
C LEU A 54 -5.15 0.48 10.22
N ARG A 55 -4.59 1.06 11.28
CA ARG A 55 -3.12 1.16 11.44
C ARG A 55 -2.46 -0.19 11.52
N ARG A 56 -3.03 -1.12 12.31
CA ARG A 56 -2.54 -2.50 12.38
C ARG A 56 -2.64 -3.21 11.03
N PHE A 57 -3.72 -2.97 10.28
CA PHE A 57 -3.88 -3.51 8.94
C PHE A 57 -2.78 -3.01 8.00
N ALA A 58 -2.56 -1.69 7.93
CA ALA A 58 -1.50 -1.13 7.09
C ALA A 58 -0.12 -1.72 7.43
N ARG A 59 0.20 -1.83 8.73
CA ARG A 59 1.42 -2.50 9.21
C ARG A 59 1.47 -3.98 8.84
N TRP A 60 0.34 -4.68 8.86
CA TRP A 60 0.24 -6.07 8.44
C TRP A 60 0.54 -6.22 6.95
N CYS A 61 -0.01 -5.35 6.08
CA CYS A 61 0.31 -5.30 4.64
C CYS A 61 1.80 -5.06 4.43
N ALA A 62 2.39 -4.11 5.18
CA ALA A 62 3.82 -3.85 5.15
C ALA A 62 4.66 -5.06 5.59
N ARG A 63 4.20 -5.90 6.52
CA ARG A 63 4.91 -7.14 6.89
C ARG A 63 4.91 -8.17 5.75
N GLN A 64 3.87 -8.21 4.92
CA GLN A 64 3.80 -9.15 3.79
C GLN A 64 4.92 -8.91 2.76
N VAL A 65 5.40 -7.67 2.63
CA VAL A 65 6.48 -7.30 1.69
C VAL A 65 7.89 -7.48 2.29
N ASN A 66 8.01 -8.29 3.36
CA ASN A 66 9.25 -8.68 4.04
C ASN A 66 10.18 -7.51 4.40
N PRO A 67 9.70 -6.51 5.16
CA PRO A 67 10.39 -5.25 5.34
C PRO A 67 11.63 -5.36 6.23
N SER A 68 11.69 -6.38 7.10
CA SER A 68 12.80 -6.67 8.03
C SER A 68 14.14 -6.97 7.35
N THR A 69 14.13 -7.26 6.05
CA THR A 69 15.35 -7.46 5.25
C THR A 69 16.02 -6.14 4.83
N ALA A 70 15.32 -5.00 4.96
CA ALA A 70 15.87 -3.71 4.59
C ALA A 70 16.79 -3.16 5.69
N SER A 71 17.97 -2.68 5.29
CA SER A 71 18.87 -2.00 6.22
C SER A 71 18.28 -0.67 6.72
N ALA A 72 18.50 -0.35 7.99
CA ALA A 72 17.96 0.84 8.66
C ALA A 72 18.36 2.16 7.97
N HIS A 73 19.50 2.21 7.28
CA HIS A 73 19.94 3.41 6.55
C HIS A 73 19.27 3.60 5.19
N THR A 74 18.49 2.63 4.71
CA THR A 74 17.76 2.74 3.43
C THR A 74 16.42 3.45 3.64
N ALA A 75 15.84 4.03 2.57
CA ALA A 75 14.51 4.63 2.64
C ALA A 75 13.45 3.64 3.16
N ALA A 76 13.48 2.39 2.70
CA ALA A 76 12.61 1.32 3.19
C ALA A 76 12.82 1.03 4.70
N GLY A 77 14.07 0.91 5.15
CA GLY A 77 14.37 0.69 6.56
C GLY A 77 13.91 1.83 7.46
N ARG A 78 14.13 3.08 7.05
CA ARG A 78 13.67 4.28 7.79
C ARG A 78 12.14 4.34 7.87
N LEU A 79 11.45 4.14 6.75
CA LEU A 79 9.98 4.12 6.70
C LEU A 79 9.41 3.02 7.58
N TRP A 80 9.99 1.81 7.53
CA TRP A 80 9.55 0.71 8.38
C TRP A 80 9.75 1.03 9.86
N ALA A 81 10.92 1.55 10.26
CA ALA A 81 11.17 1.94 11.64
C ALA A 81 10.17 2.99 12.15
N ALA A 82 9.82 3.98 11.32
CA ALA A 82 8.83 5.00 11.64
C ALA A 82 7.41 4.44 11.75
N ALA A 83 7.02 3.52 10.85
CA ALA A 83 5.71 2.89 10.84
C ALA A 83 5.40 2.11 12.14
N GLN A 84 6.42 1.67 12.86
CA GLN A 84 6.28 0.89 14.10
C GLN A 84 5.90 1.72 15.32
N ARG A 85 5.91 3.06 15.21
CA ARG A 85 5.56 3.97 16.31
C ARG A 85 4.39 4.85 15.88
N ASP A 86 3.41 5.05 16.77
CA ASP A 86 2.30 5.98 16.54
C ASP A 86 2.73 7.42 16.87
N ALA A 87 3.58 7.97 15.99
CA ALA A 87 4.21 9.28 16.16
C ALA A 87 4.08 10.12 14.86
N PRO A 88 3.00 10.92 14.71
CA PRO A 88 2.70 11.66 13.49
C PRO A 88 3.83 12.59 13.00
N GLU A 89 4.54 13.24 13.92
CA GLU A 89 5.68 14.11 13.56
C GLU A 89 6.85 13.30 12.96
N ALA A 90 7.10 12.09 13.48
CA ALA A 90 8.12 11.21 12.94
C ALA A 90 7.73 10.68 11.56
N TRP A 91 6.43 10.42 11.33
CA TRP A 91 5.90 10.03 10.04
C TRP A 91 6.08 11.13 8.99
N GLN A 92 5.71 12.37 9.33
CA GLN A 92 5.86 13.50 8.39
C GLN A 92 7.33 13.71 8.02
N ARG A 93 8.22 13.67 9.02
CA ARG A 93 9.66 13.83 8.80
C ARG A 93 10.21 12.77 7.86
N VAL A 94 9.97 11.49 8.14
CA VAL A 94 10.50 10.41 7.30
C VAL A 94 9.93 10.47 5.88
N ARG A 95 8.65 10.84 5.71
CA ARG A 95 8.05 11.00 4.38
C ARG A 95 8.71 12.10 3.57
N HIS A 96 9.08 13.20 4.22
CA HIS A 96 9.85 14.26 3.57
C HIS A 96 11.25 13.78 3.19
N GLU A 97 11.97 13.14 4.12
CA GLU A 97 13.32 12.59 3.89
C GLU A 97 13.39 11.47 2.84
N THR A 98 12.26 10.81 2.54
CA THR A 98 12.18 9.73 1.54
C THR A 98 11.36 10.11 0.31
N ALA A 99 11.00 11.39 0.13
CA ALA A 99 10.12 11.83 -0.95
C ALA A 99 10.71 11.52 -2.36
N ASP A 100 12.00 11.73 -2.55
CA ASP A 100 12.66 11.43 -3.85
C ASP A 100 12.66 9.93 -4.16
N ALA A 101 12.93 9.10 -3.15
CA ALA A 101 12.88 7.64 -3.32
C ALA A 101 11.47 7.17 -3.65
N ALA A 102 10.45 7.75 -3.01
CA ALA A 102 9.05 7.51 -3.29
C ALA A 102 8.67 7.92 -4.72
N LEU A 103 9.10 9.11 -5.14
CA LEU A 103 8.86 9.61 -6.49
C LEU A 103 9.50 8.70 -7.54
N LEU A 104 10.75 8.28 -7.34
CA LEU A 104 11.45 7.37 -8.25
C LEU A 104 10.77 5.99 -8.30
N ALA A 105 10.41 5.43 -7.14
CA ALA A 105 9.69 4.17 -7.06
C ALA A 105 8.37 4.23 -7.83
N MET A 106 7.63 5.33 -7.69
CA MET A 106 6.35 5.47 -8.36
C MET A 106 6.48 5.77 -9.85
N SER A 107 7.37 6.69 -10.25
CA SER A 107 7.48 7.17 -11.63
C SER A 107 8.26 6.24 -12.56
N LEU A 108 9.22 5.49 -12.02
CA LEU A 108 10.08 4.60 -12.80
C LEU A 108 9.91 3.14 -12.40
N GLY A 109 9.86 2.87 -11.10
CA GLY A 109 9.78 1.52 -10.57
C GLY A 109 8.45 0.81 -10.87
N LEU A 110 7.31 1.44 -10.58
CA LEU A 110 5.99 0.84 -10.84
C LEU A 110 5.76 0.55 -12.34
N PRO A 111 6.06 1.47 -13.29
CA PRO A 111 5.95 1.17 -14.73
C PRO A 111 6.84 0.01 -15.19
N GLN A 112 8.00 -0.17 -14.57
CA GLN A 112 8.90 -1.29 -14.83
C GLN A 112 8.54 -2.56 -14.06
N ARG A 113 7.44 -2.54 -13.29
CA ARG A 113 6.98 -3.65 -12.45
C ARG A 113 8.04 -4.10 -11.44
N GLU A 114 8.78 -3.14 -10.89
CA GLU A 114 9.84 -3.41 -9.92
C GLU A 114 9.24 -3.75 -8.53
N PRO A 115 9.46 -4.96 -7.97
CA PRO A 115 8.94 -5.32 -6.66
C PRO A 115 9.38 -4.37 -5.56
N GLN A 116 10.65 -3.92 -5.62
CA GLN A 116 11.19 -3.03 -4.58
C GLN A 116 10.49 -1.67 -4.55
N ALA A 117 9.97 -1.21 -5.70
CA ALA A 117 9.19 0.01 -5.76
C ALA A 117 7.84 -0.14 -5.03
N ALA A 118 7.09 -1.20 -5.32
CA ALA A 118 5.84 -1.51 -4.64
C ALA A 118 6.04 -1.75 -3.13
N ARG A 119 7.14 -2.41 -2.74
CA ARG A 119 7.55 -2.56 -1.34
C ARG A 119 7.78 -1.21 -0.66
N LEU A 120 8.56 -0.32 -1.27
CA LEU A 120 8.84 1.00 -0.70
C LEU A 120 7.54 1.79 -0.51
N LEU A 121 6.65 1.78 -1.50
CA LEU A 121 5.37 2.51 -1.45
C LEU A 121 4.39 1.91 -0.44
N THR A 122 4.44 0.59 -0.19
CA THR A 122 3.69 -0.05 0.91
C THR A 122 4.15 0.49 2.27
N LEU A 123 5.47 0.65 2.46
CA LEU A 123 6.04 1.19 3.69
C LEU A 123 5.72 2.67 3.88
N GLN A 124 5.75 3.44 2.79
CA GLN A 124 5.35 4.83 2.79
C GLN A 124 3.86 5.03 3.10
N ALA A 125 2.99 4.13 2.63
CA ALA A 125 1.56 4.18 2.96
C ALA A 125 1.31 4.11 4.48
N CYS A 126 2.11 3.32 5.20
CA CYS A 126 1.96 3.15 6.65
C CYS A 126 2.19 4.46 7.45
N THR A 127 2.93 5.41 6.88
CA THR A 127 3.23 6.71 7.50
C THR A 127 2.26 7.81 7.05
N HIS A 128 1.15 7.46 6.38
CA HIS A 128 0.09 8.42 6.06
C HIS A 128 -0.63 8.91 7.33
N PRO A 129 -0.92 10.21 7.53
CA PRO A 129 -1.55 10.71 8.77
C PRO A 129 -2.99 10.23 8.98
N GLU A 130 -3.71 9.89 7.91
CA GLU A 130 -5.03 9.28 7.97
C GLU A 130 -4.95 7.75 7.89
N ALA A 131 -5.53 7.05 8.88
CA ALA A 131 -5.46 5.59 8.99
C ALA A 131 -6.17 4.86 7.85
N GLN A 132 -7.30 5.42 7.39
CA GLN A 132 -8.07 4.84 6.29
C GLN A 132 -7.30 4.88 4.97
N GLN A 133 -6.65 6.01 4.69
CA GLN A 133 -5.82 6.16 3.51
C GLN A 133 -4.56 5.29 3.59
N ALA A 134 -3.94 5.20 4.78
CA ALA A 134 -2.82 4.29 5.02
C ALA A 134 -3.19 2.83 4.70
N ALA A 135 -4.37 2.38 5.15
CA ALA A 135 -4.89 1.04 4.88
C ALA A 135 -5.11 0.78 3.39
N ARG A 136 -5.77 1.71 2.69
CA ARG A 136 -6.05 1.59 1.25
C ARG A 136 -4.76 1.51 0.43
N ASP A 137 -3.84 2.44 0.65
CA ASP A 137 -2.60 2.49 -0.11
C ASP A 137 -1.68 1.30 0.19
N ALA A 138 -1.58 0.88 1.46
CA ALA A 138 -0.75 -0.26 1.84
C ALA A 138 -1.30 -1.59 1.26
N ALA A 139 -2.62 -1.78 1.25
CA ALA A 139 -3.23 -2.95 0.63
C ALA A 139 -3.00 -2.98 -0.89
N HIS A 140 -3.17 -1.84 -1.56
CA HIS A 140 -2.93 -1.76 -3.01
C HIS A 140 -1.46 -2.02 -3.36
N MET A 141 -0.53 -1.38 -2.66
CA MET A 141 0.90 -1.51 -2.97
C MET A 141 1.48 -2.88 -2.60
N SER A 142 0.98 -3.53 -1.56
CA SER A 142 1.39 -4.91 -1.23
C SER A 142 0.81 -5.93 -2.22
N GLU A 143 -0.38 -5.68 -2.77
CA GLU A 143 -0.90 -6.43 -3.91
C GLU A 143 -0.02 -6.26 -5.15
N ARG A 144 0.38 -5.02 -5.47
CA ARG A 144 1.34 -4.78 -6.58
C ARG A 144 2.67 -5.48 -6.33
N TRP A 145 3.17 -5.48 -5.09
CA TRP A 145 4.39 -6.20 -4.74
C TRP A 145 4.26 -7.70 -5.02
N ALA A 146 3.14 -8.32 -4.65
CA ALA A 146 2.89 -9.73 -4.93
C ALA A 146 2.85 -10.01 -6.45
N GLU A 147 2.15 -9.15 -7.21
CA GLU A 147 2.10 -9.25 -8.67
C GLU A 147 3.50 -9.18 -9.30
N PHE A 148 4.31 -8.24 -8.85
CA PHE A 148 5.63 -7.96 -9.42
C PHE A 148 6.67 -8.99 -9.02
N SER A 149 6.52 -9.60 -7.83
CA SER A 149 7.45 -10.62 -7.33
C SER A 149 7.26 -11.98 -8.01
N ALA A 150 6.14 -12.19 -8.70
CA ALA A 150 5.84 -13.45 -9.38
C ALA A 150 6.51 -13.53 -10.76
N SER A 151 7.25 -14.61 -11.02
CA SER A 151 7.95 -14.83 -12.29
C SER A 151 7.04 -15.29 -13.44
N SER A 152 5.87 -15.88 -13.14
CA SER A 152 4.96 -16.45 -14.15
C SER A 152 3.46 -16.39 -13.82
N ALA A 153 3.07 -16.25 -12.53
CA ALA A 153 1.68 -16.24 -12.07
C ALA A 153 1.28 -14.91 -11.40
N SER A 154 1.58 -13.78 -12.05
CA SER A 154 1.45 -12.45 -11.45
C SER A 154 0.02 -12.07 -11.04
N ALA A 155 -0.97 -12.38 -11.88
CA ALA A 155 -2.38 -12.09 -11.57
C ALA A 155 -2.89 -12.95 -10.40
N GLU A 156 -2.49 -14.22 -10.33
CA GLU A 156 -2.88 -15.15 -9.25
C GLU A 156 -2.28 -14.71 -7.92
N GLU A 157 -1.02 -14.30 -7.88
CA GLU A 157 -0.38 -13.81 -6.65
C GLU A 157 -0.98 -12.49 -6.16
N ALA A 158 -1.35 -11.57 -7.07
CA ALA A 158 -2.13 -10.39 -6.71
C ALA A 158 -3.50 -10.76 -6.12
N GLU A 159 -4.20 -11.71 -6.75
CA GLU A 159 -5.51 -12.15 -6.27
C GLU A 159 -5.41 -12.84 -4.91
N ALA A 160 -4.42 -13.70 -4.71
CA ALA A 160 -4.15 -14.36 -3.43
C ALA A 160 -3.82 -13.34 -2.34
N MET A 161 -3.04 -12.30 -2.66
CA MET A 161 -2.78 -11.21 -1.73
C MET A 161 -4.07 -10.42 -1.41
N ARG A 162 -4.92 -10.15 -2.40
CA ARG A 162 -6.21 -9.49 -2.18
C ARG A 162 -7.14 -10.34 -1.30
N ALA A 163 -7.20 -11.65 -1.50
CA ALA A 163 -7.98 -12.54 -0.65
C ALA A 163 -7.51 -12.47 0.80
N ARG A 164 -6.20 -12.54 1.06
CA ARG A 164 -5.64 -12.40 2.42
C ARG A 164 -5.98 -11.04 3.06
N HIS A 165 -6.01 -9.95 2.28
CA HIS A 165 -6.46 -8.64 2.77
C HIS A 165 -7.92 -8.69 3.25
N VAL A 166 -8.79 -9.29 2.45
CA VAL A 166 -10.22 -9.41 2.73
C VAL A 166 -10.45 -10.27 3.97
N ASP A 167 -9.81 -11.44 4.05
CA ASP A 167 -9.91 -12.32 5.21
C ASP A 167 -9.48 -11.61 6.49
N TRP A 168 -8.34 -10.91 6.46
CA TRP A 168 -7.87 -10.15 7.61
C TRP A 168 -8.90 -9.11 8.08
N LEU A 169 -9.51 -8.37 7.14
CA LEU A 169 -10.51 -7.35 7.46
C LEU A 169 -11.80 -7.98 8.01
N LEU A 170 -12.24 -9.10 7.45
CA LEU A 170 -13.43 -9.84 7.91
C LEU A 170 -13.24 -10.40 9.32
N ASP A 171 -12.04 -10.86 9.68
CA ASP A 171 -11.72 -11.31 11.03
C ASP A 171 -11.91 -10.20 12.07
N GLN A 172 -11.61 -8.94 11.71
CA GLN A 172 -11.79 -7.80 12.62
C GLN A 172 -13.27 -7.44 12.84
N VAL A 173 -14.15 -7.82 11.92
CA VAL A 173 -15.60 -7.58 12.00
C VAL A 173 -16.29 -8.73 12.73
N SER A 174 -15.79 -9.96 12.59
CA SER A 174 -16.35 -11.17 13.19
C SER A 174 -15.98 -11.33 14.67
N THR A 175 -14.91 -10.68 15.11
CA THR A 175 -14.49 -10.68 16.51
C THR A 175 -15.24 -9.58 17.28
N PRO A 176 -15.97 -9.90 18.38
CA PRO A 176 -16.68 -8.90 19.18
C PRO A 176 -15.75 -7.82 19.78
#